data_AF-A0A2H1YGH7-F1
#
_entry.id   AF-A0A2H1YGH7-F1
#
_cell.length_a   1.000
_cell.length_b   1.000
_cell.length_c   1.000
_cell.angle_alpha   90.00
_cell.angle_beta   90.00
_cell.angle_gamma   90.00
#
_symmetry.space_group_name_H-M   'P 1'
#
loop_
_entity.id
_entity.type
_entity.pdbx_description
1 polymer ?
#
loop_
_entity_poly.entity_id
_entity_poly.type
_entity_poly.pdbx_seq_one_letter_code
_entity_poly.pdbx_strand_id
1 'polypeptide(L)' 'MNKTQKNLSIIFLPSLFWIGLTALRFGAQSISNIIELLGVLVLSLISTLIPERVIKFRYLIIILLNIAFWARFLMSSIPE' A
#
# COMPACT_ATOMS: atom_id res chain seq x y z
N MET A 1 1.46 -27.74 -14.09
CA MET A 1 2.10 -26.42 -13.97
C MET A 1 1.16 -25.49 -13.20
N ASN A 2 1.20 -25.54 -11.86
CA ASN A 2 0.31 -24.77 -10.97
C ASN A 2 0.74 -23.29 -10.95
N LYS A 3 0.18 -22.49 -11.87
CA LYS A 3 0.50 -21.06 -12.04
C LYS A 3 -0.26 -20.11 -11.10
N THR A 4 -0.92 -20.62 -10.06
CA THR A 4 -1.81 -19.79 -9.21
C THR A 4 -1.44 -19.86 -7.73
N GLN A 5 -0.16 -20.02 -7.39
CA GLN A 5 0.32 -19.37 -6.17
C GLN A 5 0.46 -17.88 -6.50
N LYS A 6 -0.67 -17.15 -6.50
CA LYS A 6 -0.63 -15.72 -6.26
C LYS A 6 0.15 -15.58 -4.96
N ASN A 7 1.39 -15.09 -5.04
CA ASN A 7 2.22 -14.86 -3.87
C ASN A 7 1.47 -13.90 -2.95
N LEU A 8 0.71 -14.44 -1.99
CA LEU A 8 -0.04 -13.69 -1.00
C LEU A 8 0.90 -12.71 -0.28
N SER A 9 2.18 -13.06 -0.17
CA SER A 9 3.28 -12.21 0.30
C SER A 9 3.36 -10.85 -0.40
N ILE A 10 3.02 -10.75 -1.70
CA ILE A 10 3.05 -9.48 -2.43
C ILE A 10 1.93 -8.53 -1.98
N ILE A 11 0.84 -9.02 -1.39
CA ILE A 11 -0.26 -8.18 -0.88
C ILE A 11 0.22 -7.33 0.30
N PHE A 12 1.20 -7.82 1.06
CA PHE A 12 1.79 -7.07 2.17
C PHE A 12 2.84 -6.06 1.73
N LEU A 13 3.22 -6.05 0.44
CA LEU A 13 4.24 -5.17 -0.11
C LEU A 13 3.90 -3.67 0.08
N PRO A 14 2.66 -3.20 -0.19
CA PRO A 14 2.29 -1.80 0.05
C PRO A 14 2.34 -1.43 1.54
N SER A 15 1.96 -2.36 2.43
CA SER A 15 2.02 -2.17 3.87
C SER A 15 3.47 -2.11 4.39
N LEU A 16 4.34 -2.99 3.89
CA LEU A 16 5.78 -2.96 4.18
C LEU A 16 6.43 -1.68 3.67
N PHE A 17 6.08 -1.25 2.46
CA PHE A 17 6.53 0.00 1.88
C PHE A 17 6.11 1.19 2.75
N TRP A 18 4.87 1.20 3.24
CA TRP A 18 4.39 2.21 4.17
C TRP A 18 5.18 2.28 5.48
N ILE A 19 5.48 1.13 6.08
CA ILE A 19 6.34 1.04 7.27
C ILE A 19 7.74 1.58 6.95
N GLY A 20 8.29 1.27 5.78
CA GLY A 20 9.56 1.80 5.31
C GLY A 20 9.57 3.33 5.20
N LEU A 21 8.55 3.92 4.57
CA LEU A 21 8.40 5.38 4.50
C LEU A 21 8.30 6.02 5.90
N THR A 22 7.59 5.35 6.81
CA THR A 22 7.47 5.80 8.21
C THR A 22 8.81 5.77 8.95
N ALA A 23 9.61 4.72 8.74
CA ALA A 23 10.95 4.59 9.31
C ALA A 23 11.91 5.66 8.76
N LEU A 24 11.75 6.05 7.49
CA LEU A 24 12.47 7.16 6.86
C LEU A 24 12.00 8.55 7.32
N ARG A 25 11.09 8.63 8.31
CA ARG A 25 10.46 9.86 8.80
C ARG A 25 9.75 10.67 7.71
N PHE A 26 9.29 10.00 6.65
CA PHE A 26 8.37 10.61 5.68
C PHE A 26 6.96 10.64 6.28
N GLY A 27 6.47 11.85 6.62
CA GLY A 27 5.18 12.08 7.25
C GLY A 27 5.21 12.10 8.79
N ALA A 28 4.13 12.59 9.40
CA ALA A 28 4.01 12.75 10.85
C ALA A 28 4.05 11.38 11.58
N GLN A 29 4.81 11.28 12.67
CA GLN A 29 4.79 10.12 13.57
C GLN A 29 3.65 10.25 14.59
N SER A 30 2.41 10.10 14.11
CA SER A 30 1.20 10.20 14.93
C SER A 30 0.42 8.88 14.92
N ILE A 31 -0.57 8.75 15.81
CA ILE A 31 -1.57 7.66 15.81
C ILE A 31 -2.24 7.53 14.42
N SER A 32 -2.32 8.62 13.66
CA SER A 32 -2.73 8.64 12.25
C SER A 32 -1.98 7.61 11.39
N ASN A 33 -0.69 7.35 11.64
CA ASN A 33 0.08 6.34 10.89
C ASN A 33 -0.46 4.94 11.01
N ILE A 34 -0.97 4.58 12.19
CA ILE A 34 -1.51 3.25 12.43
C ILE A 34 -2.82 3.11 11.65
N ILE A 35 -3.65 4.15 11.66
CA ILE A 35 -4.91 4.20 10.92
C ILE A 35 -4.65 4.15 9.40
N GLU A 36 -3.69 4.93 8.91
CA GLU A 36 -3.33 4.95 7.51
C GLU A 36 -2.69 3.61 7.06
N LEU A 37 -1.84 2.99 7.89
CA LEU A 37 -1.30 1.65 7.63
C LEU A 37 -2.44 0.62 7.55
N LEU A 38 -3.43 0.70 8.45
CA LEU A 38 -4.62 -0.14 8.42
C LEU A 38 -5.41 0.08 7.13
N GLY A 39 -5.57 1.34 6.70
CA GLY A 39 -6.21 1.72 5.44
C GLY A 39 -5.51 1.12 4.22
N VAL A 40 -4.17 1.21 4.15
CA VAL A 40 -3.37 0.60 3.07
C VAL A 40 -3.51 -0.92 3.07
N LEU A 41 -3.53 -1.55 4.25
CA LEU A 41 -3.70 -2.99 4.38
C LEU A 41 -5.09 -3.45 3.88
N VAL A 42 -6.14 -2.72 4.24
CA VAL A 42 -7.52 -2.99 3.78
C VAL A 42 -7.64 -2.78 2.27
N LEU A 43 -7.09 -1.68 1.73
CA LEU A 43 -7.07 -1.41 0.29
C LEU A 43 -6.33 -2.51 -0.49
N SER A 44 -5.22 -3.00 0.05
CA SER A 44 -4.48 -4.11 -0.55
C SER A 44 -5.30 -5.41 -0.55
N LEU A 45 -6.04 -5.69 0.52
CA LEU A 45 -6.97 -6.82 0.59
C LEU A 45 -8.12 -6.70 -0.42
N ILE A 46 -8.77 -5.54 -0.50
CA ILE A 46 -9.85 -5.30 -1.48
C ILE A 46 -9.32 -5.47 -2.90
N SER A 47 -8.09 -5.05 -3.16
CA SER A 47 -7.44 -5.20 -4.47
C SER A 47 -7.25 -6.66 -4.90
N THR A 48 -7.22 -7.61 -3.97
CA THR A 48 -7.16 -9.04 -4.30
C THR A 48 -8.48 -9.62 -4.80
N LEU A 49 -9.60 -8.96 -4.45
CA LEU A 49 -10.94 -9.33 -4.92
C LEU A 49 -11.18 -8.89 -6.37
N ILE A 50 -10.32 -8.01 -6.91
CA ILE A 50 -10.41 -7.56 -8.30
C ILE A 50 -9.95 -8.69 -9.23
N PRO A 51 -10.81 -9.15 -10.16
CA PRO A 51 -10.47 -10.24 -11.05
C PRO A 51 -9.42 -9.80 -12.08
N GLU A 52 -8.45 -10.68 -12.38
CA GLU A 52 -7.31 -10.38 -13.27
C GLU A 52 -7.70 -9.99 -14.70
N ARG A 53 -8.94 -10.30 -15.12
CA ARG A 53 -9.51 -9.87 -16.39
C ARG A 53 -9.69 -8.35 -16.50
N VAL A 54 -9.80 -7.65 -15.36
CA VAL A 54 -9.97 -6.19 -15.32
C VAL A 54 -8.61 -5.52 -15.32
N ILE A 55 -7.75 -5.86 -14.36
CA ILE A 55 -6.40 -5.32 -14.21
C ILE A 55 -5.45 -6.43 -13.76
N LYS A 56 -4.25 -6.49 -14.34
CA LYS A 56 -3.21 -7.41 -13.86
C LYS A 56 -2.79 -7.00 -12.44
N PHE A 57 -2.71 -7.98 -11.56
CA PHE A 57 -2.35 -7.79 -10.14
C PHE A 57 -1.06 -6.98 -9.94
N ARG A 58 -0.06 -7.13 -10.83
CA ARG A 58 1.18 -6.34 -10.80
C ARG A 58 0.93 -4.82 -10.93
N TYR A 59 0.04 -4.41 -11.82
CA TYR A 59 -0.29 -2.99 -11.99
C TYR A 59 -1.06 -2.45 -10.79
N LEU A 60 -1.93 -3.26 -10.20
CA LEU A 60 -2.68 -2.92 -8.98
C LEU A 60 -1.75 -2.61 -7.81
N ILE A 61 -0.72 -3.44 -7.60
CA ILE A 61 0.31 -3.22 -6.57
C ILE A 61 1.11 -1.94 -6.85
N ILE A 62 1.50 -1.69 -8.10
CA ILE A 62 2.24 -0.47 -8.49
C ILE A 62 1.39 0.79 -8.23
N ILE A 63 0.10 0.74 -8.54
CA ILE A 63 -0.82 1.86 -8.27
C ILE A 63 -0.93 2.10 -6.77
N LEU A 64 -1.12 1.05 -5.96
CA LEU A 64 -1.17 1.16 -4.50
C LEU A 64 0.12 1.75 -3.92
N LEU A 65 1.29 1.34 -4.42
CA LEU A 65 2.58 1.90 -4.00
C LEU A 65 2.71 3.39 -4.33
N ASN A 66 2.27 3.80 -5.52
CA ASN A 66 2.27 5.21 -5.90
C ASN A 66 1.31 6.01 -5.02
N ILE A 67 0.08 5.53 -4.81
CA ILE A 67 -0.90 6.20 -3.93
C ILE A 67 -0.34 6.32 -2.52
N ALA A 68 0.27 5.26 -1.97
CA ALA A 68 0.90 5.27 -0.66
C ALA A 68 2.02 6.31 -0.57
N PHE A 69 2.87 6.40 -1.59
CA PHE A 69 3.93 7.40 -1.67
C PHE A 69 3.38 8.83 -1.73
N TRP A 70 2.44 9.10 -2.63
CA TRP A 70 1.83 10.42 -2.79
C TRP A 70 1.04 10.85 -1.56
N ALA A 71 0.29 9.93 -0.94
CA ALA A 71 -0.43 10.20 0.31
C ALA A 71 0.54 10.65 1.40
N ARG A 72 1.66 9.95 1.59
CA ARG A 72 2.71 10.33 2.55
C ARG A 72 3.36 11.66 2.22
N PHE A 73 3.70 11.86 0.95
CA PHE A 73 4.36 13.06 0.48
C PHE A 73 3.49 14.31 0.69
N LEU A 74 2.19 14.21 0.36
CA LEU A 74 1.23 15.28 0.58
C LEU A 74 0.99 15.53 2.07
N MET A 75 0.83 14.48 2.88
CA MET A 75 0.63 14.62 4.33
C MET A 75 1.85 15.28 4.99
N SER A 76 3.07 14.95 4.55
CA SER A 76 4.31 15.58 5.02
C SER A 76 4.43 17.04 4.61
N SER A 77 3.69 17.49 3.59
CA SER A 77 3.73 18.85 3.06
C SER A 77 2.67 19.77 3.67
N ILE A 78 1.72 19.22 4.44
CA ILE A 78 0.73 20.00 5.17
C ILE A 78 1.32 20.29 6.56
N PRO A 79 1.67 21.56 6.87
CA PRO A 79 2.09 21.91 8.22
C PRO A 79 0.91 21.74 9.18
N GLU A 80 1.13 21.01 10.28
CA GLU A 80 0.20 20.92 11.41
C GLU A 80 0.01 22.28 12.10
#